data_AF-A0A6I5CM05-F1
#
_entry.id   AF-A0A6I5CM05-F1
#
_cell.length_a   1.000
_cell.length_b   1.000
_cell.length_c   1.000
_cell.angle_alpha   90.00
_cell.angle_beta   90.00
_cell.angle_gamma   90.00
#
_symmetry.space_group_name_H-M   'P 1'
#
loop_
_entity.id
_entity.type
_entity.pdbx_description
1 polymer ?
#
loop_
_entity_poly.entity_id
_entity_poly.type
_entity_poly.pdbx_seq_one_letter_code
_entity_poly.pdbx_strand_id
1 'polypeptide(L)'
;MSNAAPPRKAPDQPWRTEGTPDEPPRRPGGRRMRGRWWGLLVTAVVVFLVAYGALSYYSTGNEPTISYTEFSRQVDAGNVSKIYSKGDAIQGQLKSARAKPSGSGTYTKFKTQRPAFADDKLWQSLSSHQVTVTAQPVVQERGLLSNLLLSLAPIVIIVALWVFFARRIGSG
;
A
#
# COMPACT_ATOMS: atom_id res chain seq x y z
N MET A 1 11.28 -21.24 -79.14
CA MET A 1 11.51 -21.77 -77.78
C MET A 1 10.77 -20.87 -76.81
N SER A 2 9.60 -21.30 -76.34
CA SER A 2 8.76 -20.55 -75.42
C SER A 2 9.41 -20.50 -74.03
N ASN A 3 9.88 -19.33 -73.62
CA ASN A 3 10.39 -19.11 -72.27
C ASN A 3 9.20 -19.18 -71.31
N ALA A 4 9.10 -20.29 -70.56
CA ALA A 4 8.09 -20.44 -69.53
C ALA A 4 8.35 -19.40 -68.43
N ALA A 5 7.33 -18.61 -68.10
CA ALA A 5 7.43 -17.62 -67.03
C ALA A 5 7.74 -18.33 -65.70
N PRO A 6 8.65 -17.77 -64.87
CA PRO A 6 9.02 -18.39 -63.60
C PRO A 6 7.82 -18.48 -62.65
N PRO A 7 7.78 -19.52 -61.79
CA PRO A 7 6.65 -19.77 -60.90
C PRO A 7 6.40 -18.57 -59.96
N ARG A 8 5.13 -18.24 -59.76
CA ARG A 8 4.70 -17.20 -58.80
C ARG A 8 5.17 -17.55 -57.39
N LYS A 9 5.89 -16.62 -56.75
CA LYS A 9 6.36 -16.78 -55.35
C LYS A 9 5.26 -16.51 -54.32
N ALA A 10 4.20 -15.78 -54.68
CA ALA A 10 3.11 -15.41 -53.79
C ALA A 10 1.78 -15.30 -54.59
N PRO A 11 0.74 -16.10 -54.27
CA PRO A 11 -0.52 -16.15 -55.04
C PRO A 11 -1.48 -14.97 -54.79
N ASP A 12 -1.18 -14.12 -53.81
CA ASP A 12 -2.05 -13.10 -53.21
C ASP A 12 -1.82 -11.68 -53.74
N GLN A 13 -0.94 -11.48 -54.72
CA GLN A 13 -0.73 -10.17 -55.34
C GLN A 13 -1.64 -9.97 -56.56
N PRO A 14 -2.55 -8.97 -56.55
CA PRO A 14 -3.59 -8.85 -57.56
C PRO A 14 -3.10 -8.37 -58.94
N TRP A 15 -1.92 -7.74 -59.04
CA TRP A 15 -1.32 -7.31 -60.32
C TRP A 15 0.17 -6.96 -60.13
N ARG A 16 1.00 -7.14 -61.16
CA ARG A 16 2.42 -6.75 -61.19
C ARG A 16 2.56 -5.45 -61.97
N THR A 17 3.08 -4.40 -61.34
CA THR A 17 3.60 -3.21 -62.03
C THR A 17 5.00 -3.53 -62.53
N GLU A 18 5.17 -3.84 -63.81
CA GLU A 18 6.52 -4.02 -64.38
C GLU A 18 7.19 -2.65 -64.52
N GLY A 19 8.29 -2.41 -63.81
CA GLY A 19 9.12 -1.20 -63.94
C GLY A 19 9.32 -0.36 -62.68
N THR A 20 8.66 -0.69 -61.56
CA THR A 20 9.01 -0.10 -60.25
C THR A 20 10.09 -0.95 -59.57
N PRO A 21 11.10 -0.34 -58.92
CA PRO A 21 12.04 -1.08 -58.08
C PRO A 21 11.27 -1.96 -57.08
N ASP A 22 11.72 -3.21 -56.90
CA ASP A 22 11.11 -4.14 -55.95
C ASP A 22 10.99 -3.46 -54.58
N GLU A 23 9.75 -3.25 -54.11
CA GLU A 23 9.50 -2.73 -52.77
C GLU A 23 10.10 -3.76 -51.79
N PRO A 24 11.02 -3.37 -50.88
CA PRO A 24 11.57 -4.31 -49.93
C PRO A 24 10.43 -4.97 -49.16
N PRO A 25 10.49 -6.29 -48.89
CA PRO A 25 9.39 -7.01 -48.26
C PRO A 25 8.98 -6.28 -46.99
N ARG A 26 7.73 -5.79 -46.95
CA ARG A 26 7.14 -5.24 -45.73
C ARG A 26 7.16 -6.37 -44.70
N ARG A 27 8.14 -6.31 -43.80
CA ARG A 27 8.21 -7.22 -42.65
C ARG A 27 6.87 -7.10 -41.93
N PRO A 28 6.13 -8.20 -41.68
CA PRO A 28 4.95 -8.12 -40.86
C PRO A 28 5.41 -7.58 -39.51
N GLY A 29 5.01 -6.35 -39.18
CA GLY A 29 5.23 -5.70 -37.89
C GLY A 29 4.38 -6.37 -36.80
N GLY A 30 4.42 -7.69 -36.74
CA GLY A 30 3.64 -8.52 -35.84
C GLY A 30 4.50 -8.92 -34.65
N ARG A 31 3.98 -8.62 -33.45
CA ARG A 31 4.45 -9.12 -32.14
C ARG A 31 5.74 -8.49 -31.59
N ARG A 32 5.67 -7.20 -31.25
CA ARG A 32 6.47 -6.67 -30.13
C ARG A 32 5.66 -5.93 -29.06
N MET A 33 4.32 -6.00 -29.10
CA MET A 33 3.50 -5.42 -28.05
C MET A 33 3.41 -6.31 -26.79
N ARG A 34 3.19 -7.63 -26.90
CA ARG A 34 2.97 -8.49 -25.71
C ARG A 34 4.10 -8.46 -24.67
N GLY A 35 5.36 -8.36 -25.07
CA GLY A 35 6.50 -8.32 -24.13
C GLY A 35 6.62 -6.98 -23.37
N ARG A 36 6.20 -5.87 -23.99
CA ARG A 36 6.35 -4.53 -23.39
C ARG A 36 5.27 -4.23 -22.34
N TRP A 37 4.09 -4.82 -22.50
CA TRP A 37 3.02 -4.77 -21.49
C TRP A 37 3.35 -5.64 -20.29
N TRP A 38 4.01 -6.78 -20.51
CA TRP A 38 4.48 -7.64 -19.42
C TRP A 38 5.54 -6.94 -18.57
N GLY A 39 6.50 -6.24 -19.18
CA GLY A 39 7.49 -5.45 -18.46
C GLY A 39 6.87 -4.37 -17.57
N LEU A 40 5.86 -3.65 -18.06
CA LEU A 40 5.15 -2.62 -17.29
C LEU A 40 4.30 -3.20 -16.17
N LEU A 41 3.63 -4.34 -16.41
CA LEU A 41 2.93 -5.07 -15.37
C LEU A 41 3.89 -5.50 -14.25
N VAL A 42 5.06 -6.04 -14.61
CA VAL A 42 6.07 -6.44 -13.63
C VAL A 42 6.58 -5.23 -12.84
N THR A 43 6.90 -4.12 -13.50
CA THR A 43 7.34 -2.90 -12.79
C THR A 43 6.25 -2.35 -11.86
N ALA A 44 4.99 -2.30 -12.32
CA ALA A 44 3.87 -1.84 -11.50
C ALA A 44 3.63 -2.75 -10.28
N VAL A 45 3.71 -4.08 -10.46
CA VAL A 45 3.61 -5.04 -9.37
C VAL A 45 4.76 -4.88 -8.38
N VAL A 46 5.99 -4.68 -8.84
CA VAL A 46 7.15 -4.45 -7.95
C VAL A 46 6.98 -3.18 -7.14
N VAL A 47 6.60 -2.06 -7.77
CA VAL A 47 6.34 -0.80 -7.06
C VAL A 47 5.19 -0.95 -6.07
N PHE A 48 4.13 -1.66 -6.44
CA PHE A 48 3.01 -1.96 -5.55
C PHE A 48 3.47 -2.80 -4.35
N LEU A 49 4.27 -3.85 -4.55
CA LEU A 49 4.78 -4.69 -3.48
C LEU A 49 5.72 -3.93 -2.54
N VAL A 50 6.57 -3.06 -3.06
CA VAL A 50 7.45 -2.20 -2.24
C VAL A 50 6.63 -1.20 -1.43
N ALA A 51 5.66 -0.54 -2.07
CA ALA A 51 4.76 0.40 -1.39
C ALA A 51 3.90 -0.31 -0.33
N TYR A 52 3.37 -1.48 -0.65
CA TYR A 52 2.58 -2.32 0.25
C TYR A 52 3.42 -2.82 1.42
N GLY A 53 4.64 -3.31 1.17
CA GLY A 53 5.59 -3.74 2.20
C GLY A 53 5.98 -2.60 3.14
N ALA A 54 6.29 -1.42 2.59
CA ALA A 54 6.58 -0.23 3.38
C ALA A 54 5.36 0.18 4.23
N LEU A 55 4.17 0.27 3.62
CA LEU A 55 2.96 0.66 4.32
C LEU A 55 2.55 -0.35 5.40
N SER A 56 2.76 -1.65 5.16
CA SER A 56 2.51 -2.73 6.11
C SER A 56 3.48 -2.66 7.29
N TYR A 57 4.76 -2.41 7.04
CA TYR A 57 5.77 -2.23 8.08
C TYR A 57 5.42 -1.04 8.99
N TYR A 58 5.04 0.11 8.42
CA TYR A 58 4.61 1.27 9.19
C TYR A 58 3.21 1.12 9.82
N SER A 59 2.36 0.25 9.29
CA SER A 59 1.04 -0.08 9.87
C SER A 59 1.10 -1.17 10.92
N THR A 60 2.30 -1.64 11.31
CA THR A 60 2.53 -2.54 12.46
C THR A 60 2.36 -1.79 13.79
N GLY A 61 1.31 -0.96 13.88
CA GLY A 61 0.76 -0.39 15.09
C GLY A 61 -0.55 -1.07 15.45
N ASN A 62 -0.63 -2.40 15.32
CA ASN A 62 -1.70 -3.20 15.91
C ASN A 62 -1.49 -3.21 17.43
N GLU A 63 -1.77 -2.07 18.06
CA GLU A 63 -1.83 -1.93 19.50
C GLU A 63 -2.95 -2.85 19.98
N PRO A 64 -2.64 -3.94 20.70
CA PRO A 64 -3.66 -4.85 21.17
C PRO A 64 -4.69 -4.11 22.02
N THR A 65 -5.96 -4.47 21.84
CA THR A 65 -7.00 -4.05 22.76
C THR A 65 -6.91 -4.91 24.01
N ILE A 66 -6.68 -4.28 25.16
CA ILE A 66 -6.63 -4.94 26.47
C ILE A 66 -7.87 -4.60 27.28
N SER A 67 -8.25 -5.47 28.21
CA SER A 67 -9.36 -5.20 29.13
C SER A 67 -9.01 -4.05 30.07
N TYR A 68 -10.03 -3.33 30.54
CA TYR A 68 -9.86 -2.24 31.49
C TYR A 68 -9.20 -2.73 32.80
N THR A 69 -9.57 -3.92 33.25
CA THR A 69 -9.00 -4.54 34.45
C THR A 69 -7.50 -4.83 34.28
N GLU A 70 -7.08 -5.30 33.11
CA GLU A 70 -5.65 -5.51 32.84
C GLU A 70 -4.90 -4.19 32.82
N PHE A 71 -5.47 -3.15 32.21
CA PHE A 71 -4.93 -1.80 32.28
C PHE A 71 -4.78 -1.31 33.73
N SER A 72 -5.82 -1.42 34.56
CA SER A 72 -5.77 -1.04 35.98
C SER A 72 -4.63 -1.76 36.71
N ARG A 73 -4.47 -3.07 36.50
CA ARG A 73 -3.36 -3.85 37.09
C ARG A 73 -1.99 -3.32 36.66
N GLN A 74 -1.83 -2.93 35.39
CA GLN A 74 -0.57 -2.36 34.91
C GLN A 74 -0.32 -0.95 35.46
N VAL A 75 -1.38 -0.16 35.66
CA VAL A 75 -1.31 1.14 36.35
C VAL A 75 -0.87 0.91 37.78
N ASP A 76 -1.53 0.05 38.55
CA ASP A 76 -1.20 -0.23 39.95
C ASP A 76 0.23 -0.77 40.13
N ALA A 77 0.70 -1.56 39.16
CA ALA A 77 2.07 -2.07 39.10
C ALA A 77 3.13 -1.03 38.67
N GLY A 78 2.74 0.22 38.37
CA GLY A 78 3.65 1.28 37.94
C GLY A 78 4.29 1.05 36.56
N ASN A 79 3.73 0.14 35.77
CA ASN A 79 4.26 -0.25 34.47
C ASN A 79 3.72 0.64 33.33
N VAL A 80 2.90 1.64 33.61
CA VAL A 80 2.42 2.60 32.60
C VAL A 80 3.32 3.84 32.58
N SER A 81 3.80 4.25 31.41
CA SER A 81 4.64 5.44 31.25
C SER A 81 3.83 6.66 30.83
N LYS A 82 2.97 6.49 29.82
CA LYS A 82 2.19 7.57 29.23
C LYS A 82 0.82 7.06 28.83
N ILE A 83 -0.19 7.91 29.01
CA ILE A 83 -1.54 7.66 28.51
C ILE A 83 -2.07 8.82 27.67
N TYR A 84 -2.90 8.47 26.72
CA TYR A 84 -3.71 9.35 25.92
C TYR A 84 -5.18 8.99 26.13
N SER A 85 -6.01 9.98 26.42
CA SER A 85 -7.44 9.79 26.68
C SER A 85 -8.28 10.69 25.76
N LYS A 86 -9.34 10.11 25.18
CA LYS A 86 -10.38 10.82 24.41
C LYS A 86 -11.75 10.26 24.78
N GLY A 87 -12.49 10.97 25.63
CA GLY A 87 -13.69 10.42 26.26
C GLY A 87 -13.34 9.16 27.05
N ASP A 88 -14.07 8.08 26.82
CA ASP A 88 -13.82 6.79 27.48
C ASP A 88 -12.71 5.96 26.84
N ALA A 89 -12.23 6.35 25.65
CA ALA A 89 -11.15 5.66 24.96
C ALA A 89 -9.79 6.05 25.57
N ILE A 90 -9.03 5.03 25.96
CA ILE A 90 -7.70 5.18 26.54
C ILE A 90 -6.70 4.42 25.67
N GLN A 91 -5.57 5.04 25.40
CA GLN A 91 -4.40 4.32 24.93
C GLN A 91 -3.22 4.64 25.82
N GLY A 92 -2.33 3.68 25.93
CA GLY A 92 -1.17 3.85 26.78
C GLY A 92 0.05 3.14 26.23
N GLN A 93 1.16 3.53 26.82
CA GLN A 93 2.44 2.89 26.63
C GLN A 93 2.93 2.37 27.98
N LEU A 94 3.42 1.13 27.96
CA LEU A 94 4.06 0.48 29.09
C LEU A 94 5.55 0.83 29.14
N LYS A 95 6.12 0.83 30.35
CA LYS A 95 7.57 0.94 30.60
C LYS A 95 8.28 -0.34 30.18
N SER A 96 7.70 -1.49 30.50
CA SER A 96 8.22 -2.82 30.17
C SER A 96 7.20 -3.62 29.39
N ALA A 97 7.68 -4.31 28.35
CA ALA A 97 6.84 -5.12 27.48
C ALA A 97 6.16 -6.26 28.27
N ARG A 98 4.88 -6.51 28.01
CA ARG A 98 4.11 -7.62 28.62
C ARG A 98 3.61 -8.58 27.58
N ALA A 99 3.41 -9.84 27.97
CA ALA A 99 2.81 -10.84 27.09
C ALA A 99 1.38 -10.43 26.72
N LYS A 100 1.03 -10.53 25.43
CA LYS A 100 -0.33 -10.22 24.98
C LYS A 100 -1.32 -11.18 25.64
N PRO A 101 -2.46 -10.69 26.17
CA PRO A 101 -3.48 -11.56 26.77
C PRO A 101 -4.14 -12.49 25.75
N SER A 102 -4.05 -12.18 24.45
CA SER A 102 -4.63 -12.98 23.36
C SER A 102 -3.57 -13.15 22.26
N GLY A 103 -2.86 -14.27 22.28
CA GLY A 103 -1.90 -14.66 21.24
C GLY A 103 -0.45 -14.71 21.71
N SER A 104 0.46 -14.86 20.75
CA SER A 104 1.91 -14.89 20.98
C SER A 104 2.55 -13.51 20.82
N GLY A 105 3.57 -13.25 21.62
CA GLY A 105 4.36 -12.02 21.57
C GLY A 105 4.08 -11.03 22.69
N THR A 106 4.85 -9.94 22.70
CA THR A 106 4.75 -8.90 23.70
C THR A 106 4.15 -7.62 23.14
N TYR A 107 3.66 -6.77 24.03
CA TYR A 107 3.16 -5.45 23.69
C TYR A 107 3.71 -4.40 24.65
N THR A 108 3.99 -3.23 24.09
CA THR A 108 4.36 -2.02 24.83
C THR A 108 3.31 -0.93 24.66
N LYS A 109 2.54 -0.95 23.57
CA LYS A 109 1.43 -0.03 23.34
C LYS A 109 0.12 -0.80 23.40
N PHE A 110 -0.93 -0.19 23.92
CA PHE A 110 -2.24 -0.83 24.06
C PHE A 110 -3.37 0.17 23.91
N LYS A 111 -4.57 -0.36 23.62
CA LYS A 111 -5.83 0.38 23.64
C LYS A 111 -6.77 -0.26 24.64
N THR A 112 -7.56 0.55 25.34
CA THR A 112 -8.63 0.08 26.21
C THR A 112 -9.77 1.09 26.24
N GLN A 113 -10.90 0.68 26.79
CA GLN A 113 -12.05 1.55 26.98
C GLN A 113 -12.45 1.48 28.45
N ARG A 114 -12.65 2.66 29.05
CA ARG A 114 -13.15 2.78 30.42
C ARG A 114 -14.66 2.56 30.42
N PRO A 115 -15.19 1.57 31.15
CA PRO A 115 -16.62 1.43 31.31
C PRO A 115 -17.20 2.62 32.08
N ALA A 116 -18.35 3.13 31.67
CA ALA A 116 -18.99 4.29 32.31
C ALA A 116 -19.32 4.07 33.80
N PHE A 117 -19.49 2.82 34.22
CA PHE A 117 -19.78 2.42 35.61
C PHE A 117 -18.54 2.19 36.47
N ALA A 118 -17.33 2.41 35.95
CA ALA A 118 -16.11 2.26 36.73
C ALA A 118 -16.02 3.37 37.79
N ASP A 119 -16.35 3.04 39.04
CA ASP A 119 -16.24 3.94 40.21
C ASP A 119 -14.82 3.93 40.78
N ASP A 120 -13.84 4.13 39.91
CA ASP A 120 -12.43 4.07 40.26
C ASP A 120 -11.79 5.45 40.34
N LYS A 121 -10.81 5.56 41.24
CA LYS A 121 -10.02 6.79 41.42
C LYS A 121 -8.84 6.83 40.43
N LEU A 122 -9.12 6.55 39.15
CA LEU A 122 -8.10 6.36 38.11
C LEU A 122 -7.09 7.51 38.07
N TRP A 123 -7.55 8.76 38.15
CA TRP A 123 -6.66 9.93 38.19
C TRP A 123 -5.67 9.88 39.37
N GLN A 124 -6.13 9.46 40.54
CA GLN A 124 -5.27 9.36 41.73
C GLN A 124 -4.20 8.27 41.54
N SER A 125 -4.57 7.10 41.02
CA SER A 125 -3.62 6.01 40.72
C SER A 125 -2.58 6.39 39.64
N LEU A 126 -3.01 7.13 38.62
CA LEU A 126 -2.09 7.63 37.59
C LEU A 126 -1.13 8.69 38.13
N SER A 127 -1.65 9.62 38.94
CA SER A 127 -0.87 10.70 39.53
C SER A 127 0.11 10.18 40.59
N SER A 128 -0.27 9.19 41.40
CA SER A 128 0.62 8.59 42.41
C SER A 128 1.82 7.90 41.75
N HIS A 129 1.63 7.38 40.55
CA HIS A 129 2.66 6.63 39.81
C HIS A 129 3.37 7.48 38.76
N GLN A 130 3.18 8.81 38.81
CA GLN A 130 3.81 9.80 37.94
C GLN A 130 3.59 9.52 36.44
N VAL A 131 2.41 9.00 36.09
CA VAL A 131 2.07 8.72 34.70
C VAL A 131 1.80 10.03 33.96
N THR A 132 2.45 10.22 32.81
CA THR A 132 2.17 11.40 31.98
C THR A 132 0.83 11.24 31.28
N VAL A 133 -0.14 12.09 31.62
CA VAL A 133 -1.46 12.12 30.98
C VAL A 133 -1.48 13.22 29.92
N THR A 134 -1.76 12.86 28.67
CA THR A 134 -1.88 13.84 27.57
C THR A 134 -3.24 13.73 26.89
N ALA A 135 -3.99 14.83 26.80
CA ALA A 135 -5.23 14.91 26.05
C ALA A 135 -4.94 15.28 24.58
N GLN A 136 -4.52 14.30 23.78
CA GLN A 136 -4.26 14.46 22.33
C GLN A 136 -4.78 13.24 21.57
N PRO A 137 -5.07 13.36 20.25
CA PRO A 137 -5.79 12.34 19.51
C PRO A 137 -5.06 10.99 19.53
N VAL A 138 -5.79 10.00 20.02
CA VAL A 138 -5.38 8.60 20.23
C VAL A 138 -5.21 7.83 18.91
N VAL A 139 -5.30 8.49 17.77
CA VAL A 139 -4.83 7.92 16.51
C VAL A 139 -4.06 9.06 15.91
N GLN A 140 -2.80 8.82 15.55
CA GLN A 140 -2.13 9.68 14.59
C GLN A 140 -2.88 9.43 13.28
N GLU A 141 -4.03 10.08 13.12
CA GLU A 141 -4.78 10.07 11.88
C GLU A 141 -3.77 10.50 10.84
N ARG A 142 -3.52 9.64 9.85
CA ARG A 142 -2.65 10.01 8.73
C ARG A 142 -3.17 11.35 8.24
N GLY A 143 -2.31 12.37 8.24
CA GLY A 143 -2.73 13.74 7.96
C GLY A 143 -3.56 13.79 6.67
N LEU A 144 -4.49 14.73 6.58
CA LEU A 144 -5.42 14.82 5.44
C LEU A 144 -4.70 14.72 4.09
N LEU A 145 -3.52 15.35 3.96
CA LEU A 145 -2.65 15.28 2.78
C LEU A 145 -2.09 13.87 2.53
N SER A 146 -1.63 13.18 3.57
CA SER A 146 -1.09 11.82 3.48
C SER A 146 -2.18 10.83 3.06
N ASN A 147 -3.38 10.94 3.64
CA ASN A 147 -4.53 10.14 3.27
C ASN A 147 -4.98 10.43 1.83
N LEU A 148 -5.04 11.71 1.45
CA LEU A 148 -5.38 12.15 0.10
C LEU A 148 -4.39 11.60 -0.94
N LEU A 149 -3.08 11.76 -0.71
CA LEU A 149 -2.04 11.23 -1.59
C LEU A 149 -2.11 9.69 -1.74
N LEU A 150 -2.31 8.97 -0.64
CA LEU A 150 -2.50 7.51 -0.67
C LEU A 150 -3.77 7.10 -1.43
N SER A 151 -4.87 7.84 -1.25
CA SER A 151 -6.13 7.59 -1.96
C SER A 151 -6.06 7.91 -3.46
N LEU A 152 -5.23 8.90 -3.83
CA LEU A 152 -4.99 9.30 -5.22
C LEU A 152 -3.92 8.45 -5.89
N ALA A 153 -3.05 7.76 -5.14
CA ALA A 153 -1.97 6.96 -5.70
C ALA A 153 -2.43 5.95 -6.78
N PRO A 154 -3.53 5.19 -6.62
CA PRO A 154 -4.04 4.30 -7.67
C PRO A 154 -4.44 5.05 -8.94
N ILE A 155 -5.08 6.21 -8.80
CA ILE A 155 -5.54 7.04 -9.91
C ILE A 155 -4.34 7.64 -10.64
N VAL A 156 -3.36 8.17 -9.91
CA VAL A 156 -2.13 8.73 -10.47
C VAL A 156 -1.35 7.68 -11.26
N ILE A 157 -1.28 6.44 -10.75
CA ILE A 157 -0.64 5.33 -11.48
C ILE A 157 -1.36 5.05 -12.80
N ILE A 158 -2.70 4.99 -12.80
CA ILE A 158 -3.50 4.76 -14.02
C ILE A 158 -3.29 5.89 -15.04
N VAL A 159 -3.36 7.15 -14.60
CA VAL A 159 -3.17 8.32 -15.46
C VAL A 159 -1.74 8.37 -16.02
N ALA A 160 -0.73 8.13 -15.18
CA ALA A 160 0.67 8.10 -15.60
C ALA A 160 0.91 7.01 -16.67
N LEU A 161 0.32 5.82 -16.48
CA LEU A 161 0.37 4.76 -17.48
C LEU A 161 -0.33 5.19 -18.78
N TRP A 162 -1.54 5.73 -18.69
CA TRP A 162 -2.30 6.19 -19.85
C TRP A 162 -1.56 7.24 -20.67
N VAL A 163 -1.01 8.28 -20.01
CA VAL A 163 -0.21 9.34 -20.66
C VAL A 163 1.06 8.77 -21.28
N PHE A 164 1.77 7.87 -20.58
CA PHE A 164 2.97 7.23 -21.11
C PHE A 164 2.68 6.46 -22.40
N PHE A 165 1.55 5.76 -22.47
CA PHE A 165 1.13 5.05 -23.69
C PHE A 165 0.64 5.99 -24.79
N ALA A 166 -0.18 6.99 -24.47
CA ALA A 166 -0.69 7.97 -25.44
C ALA A 166 0.45 8.69 -26.17
N ARG A 167 1.50 9.08 -25.43
CA ARG A 167 2.69 9.72 -26.00
C ARG A 167 3.53 8.80 -26.89
N ARG A 168 3.49 7.49 -26.66
CA ARG A 168 4.29 6.50 -27.40
C ARG A 168 3.60 5.97 -28.67
N ILE A 169 2.29 6.16 -28.77
CA ILE A 169 1.50 5.81 -29.97
C ILE A 169 1.45 7.00 -30.93
N GLY A 170 1.45 8.24 -30.44
CA GLY A 170 1.48 9.45 -31.27
C GLY A 170 2.85 9.84 -31.84
N SER A 171 3.91 9.09 -31.54
CA SER A 171 5.28 9.32 -32.05
C SER A 171 5.73 8.27 -33.07
N GLY A 172 4.78 7.60 -33.73
CA GLY A 172 5.03 6.58 -34.76
C GLY A 172 4.48 7.00 -36.11
#